data_AF-A0A4R8LBV8-F1
#
_entry.id   AF-A0A4R8LBV8-F1
#
_cell.length_a   1.000
_cell.length_b   1.000
_cell.length_c   1.000
_cell.angle_alpha   90.00
_cell.angle_beta   90.00
_cell.angle_gamma   90.00
#
_symmetry.space_group_name_H-M   'P 1'
#
loop_
_entity.id
_entity.type
_entity.pdbx_description
1 polymer ?
#
loop_
_entity_poly.entity_id
_entity_poly.type
_entity_poly.pdbx_seq_one_letter_code
_entity_poly.pdbx_strand_id
1 'polypeptide(L)'
;MKKLTFRLCILWRLALATVFACYLYPAMAAPPKFVYRVDTRSPDEIFSTGFRGWGVDDNIVAHVNGATCNVPGSTSAFISTGANYEQIRRIADQHLRQRSVTYIYTIRADNTFYSGPASVDYFQQYNPLSPLSISSLLLE
;
A
#
# COMPACT_ATOMS: atom_id res chain seq x y z
N MET A 1 22.94 8.75 52.13
CA MET A 1 22.86 7.55 51.27
C MET A 1 21.43 7.15 50.86
N LYS A 2 20.40 7.26 51.72
CA LYS A 2 19.00 6.87 51.38
C LYS A 2 18.30 7.67 50.26
N LYS A 3 18.73 8.92 49.99
CA LYS A 3 18.12 9.79 48.96
C LYS A 3 18.51 9.39 47.51
N LEU A 4 19.65 8.73 47.32
CA LEU A 4 20.17 8.36 46.00
C LEU A 4 19.47 7.10 45.47
N THR A 5 19.23 6.11 46.34
CA THR A 5 18.49 4.88 46.00
C THR A 5 17.03 5.15 45.66
N PHE A 6 16.38 6.10 46.34
CA PHE A 6 15.00 6.50 46.05
C PHE A 6 14.84 7.16 44.68
N ARG A 7 15.79 8.03 44.30
CA ARG A 7 15.81 8.67 42.97
C ARG A 7 16.04 7.67 41.84
N LEU A 8 16.90 6.68 42.07
CA LEU A 8 17.17 5.63 41.09
C LEU A 8 15.93 4.77 40.84
N CYS A 9 15.22 4.33 41.88
CA CYS A 9 13.97 3.55 41.73
C CYS A 9 12.86 4.31 40.99
N ILE A 10 12.75 5.62 41.17
CA ILE A 10 11.77 6.46 40.44
C ILE A 10 12.13 6.52 38.95
N LEU A 11 13.41 6.69 38.62
CA LEU A 11 13.87 6.71 37.23
C LEU A 11 13.63 5.37 36.50
N TRP A 12 13.85 4.24 37.17
CA TRP A 12 13.54 2.91 36.61
C TRP A 12 12.04 2.69 36.40
N ARG A 13 11.19 3.16 37.31
CA ARG A 13 9.72 3.07 37.17
C ARG A 13 9.20 3.95 36.05
N LEU A 14 9.74 5.16 35.90
CA LEU A 14 9.41 6.04 34.79
C LEU A 14 9.85 5.43 33.46
N ALA A 15 11.08 4.92 33.36
CA ALA A 15 11.57 4.25 32.15
C ALA A 15 10.71 3.03 31.77
N LEU A 16 10.30 2.22 32.74
CA LEU A 16 9.41 1.07 32.50
C LEU A 16 8.02 1.51 32.01
N ALA A 17 7.48 2.60 32.56
CA ALA A 17 6.21 3.18 32.14
C ALA A 17 6.29 3.73 30.70
N THR A 18 7.41 4.34 30.31
CA THR A 18 7.59 4.83 28.93
C THR A 18 7.68 3.69 27.92
N VAL A 19 8.40 2.62 28.24
CA VAL A 19 8.48 1.42 27.37
C VAL A 19 7.10 0.79 27.22
N PHE A 20 6.34 0.65 28.32
CA PHE A 20 4.98 0.12 28.28
C PHE A 20 4.02 1.00 27.46
N ALA A 21 4.14 2.33 27.57
CA ALA A 21 3.36 3.26 26.76
C ALA A 21 3.63 3.10 25.26
N CYS A 22 4.89 2.94 24.84
CA CYS A 22 5.23 2.71 23.43
C CYS A 22 4.68 1.38 22.86
N TYR A 23 4.53 0.34 23.68
CA TYR A 23 3.92 -0.94 23.25
C TYR A 23 2.40 -0.86 23.04
N LEU A 24 1.73 0.16 23.60
CA LEU A 24 0.27 0.30 23.52
C LEU A 24 -0.21 1.23 22.39
N TYR A 25 0.70 1.88 21.67
CA TYR A 25 0.32 2.67 20.49
C TYR A 25 0.31 1.76 19.25
N PRO A 26 -0.87 1.37 18.72
CA PRO A 26 -0.90 0.74 17.41
C PRO A 26 -0.30 1.71 16.39
N ALA A 27 0.44 1.18 15.41
CA ALA A 27 0.96 1.97 14.30
C ALA A 27 -0.22 2.68 13.60
N MET A 28 -0.34 3.99 13.80
CA MET A 28 -1.44 4.82 13.32
C MET A 28 -1.27 5.16 11.83
N ALA A 29 -1.20 4.16 10.97
CA ALA A 29 -1.37 4.33 9.53
C ALA A 29 -2.69 3.67 9.14
N ALA A 30 -3.81 4.35 9.42
CA ALA A 30 -5.11 3.87 8.95
C ALA A 30 -5.16 3.99 7.42
N PRO A 31 -5.58 2.95 6.68
CA PRO A 31 -5.73 3.04 5.24
C PRO A 31 -6.75 4.15 4.90
N PRO A 32 -6.67 4.76 3.70
CA PRO A 32 -7.68 5.70 3.23
C PRO A 32 -9.08 5.08 3.33
N LYS A 33 -10.11 5.87 3.64
CA LYS A 33 -11.49 5.34 3.71
C LYS A 33 -11.96 4.75 2.38
N PHE A 34 -11.51 5.35 1.27
CA PHE A 34 -11.82 4.91 -0.09
C PHE A 34 -10.57 4.95 -0.95
N VAL A 35 -10.49 3.99 -1.86
CA VAL A 35 -9.53 3.95 -2.96
C VAL A 35 -10.28 3.73 -4.27
N TYR A 36 -9.61 3.99 -5.38
CA TYR A 36 -10.19 3.92 -6.70
C TYR A 36 -9.41 2.99 -7.62
N ARG A 37 -10.12 2.27 -8.49
CA ARG A 37 -9.53 1.34 -9.46
C ARG A 37 -10.11 1.57 -10.86
N VAL A 38 -9.22 1.61 -11.84
CA VAL A 38 -9.57 1.60 -13.27
C VAL A 38 -9.61 0.14 -13.74
N ASP A 39 -10.70 -0.27 -14.39
CA ASP A 39 -10.83 -1.63 -14.97
C ASP A 39 -11.75 -1.60 -16.21
N THR A 40 -11.62 -2.59 -17.10
CA THR A 40 -12.42 -2.69 -18.32
C THR A 40 -13.65 -3.58 -18.15
N ARG A 41 -13.67 -4.42 -17.11
CA ARG A 41 -14.81 -5.29 -16.80
C ARG A 41 -16.00 -4.48 -16.29
N SER A 42 -17.20 -4.92 -16.63
CA SER A 42 -18.44 -4.19 -16.35
C SER A 42 -18.83 -4.25 -14.87
N PRO A 43 -19.68 -3.31 -14.41
CA PRO A 43 -20.20 -3.34 -13.04
C PRO A 43 -20.93 -4.64 -12.71
N ASP A 44 -21.68 -5.23 -13.64
CA ASP A 44 -22.40 -6.50 -13.41
C ASP A 44 -21.44 -7.64 -13.06
N GLU A 45 -20.27 -7.70 -13.70
CA GLU A 45 -19.24 -8.70 -13.41
C GLU A 45 -18.54 -8.40 -12.08
N ILE A 46 -18.07 -7.16 -11.90
CA ILE A 46 -17.24 -6.77 -10.75
C ILE A 46 -18.05 -6.72 -9.44
N PHE A 47 -19.31 -6.29 -9.47
CA PHE A 47 -20.14 -6.29 -8.27
C PHE A 47 -20.54 -7.70 -7.84
N SER A 48 -20.52 -8.67 -8.75
CA SER A 48 -20.76 -10.08 -8.44
C SER A 48 -19.50 -10.80 -7.93
N THR A 49 -18.35 -10.56 -8.56
CA THR A 49 -17.13 -11.37 -8.34
C THR A 49 -16.00 -10.66 -7.60
N GLY A 50 -16.05 -9.33 -7.51
CA GLY A 50 -14.99 -8.51 -6.96
C GLY A 50 -13.73 -8.47 -7.82
N PHE A 51 -12.61 -8.09 -7.19
CA PHE A 51 -11.28 -8.08 -7.83
C PHE A 51 -10.43 -9.20 -7.25
N ARG A 52 -9.64 -9.85 -8.11
CA ARG A 52 -8.68 -10.87 -7.72
C ARG A 52 -7.32 -10.55 -8.34
N GLY A 53 -6.25 -10.81 -7.59
CA GLY A 53 -4.90 -10.85 -8.14
C GLY A 53 -4.79 -11.89 -9.25
N TRP A 54 -3.80 -11.74 -10.11
CA TRP A 54 -3.54 -12.65 -11.23
C TRP A 54 -2.95 -13.98 -10.76
N GLY A 55 -2.17 -13.97 -9.69
CA GLY A 55 -1.50 -15.16 -9.16
C GLY A 55 -1.05 -14.98 -7.71
N VAL A 56 0.14 -15.48 -7.40
CA VAL A 56 0.71 -15.55 -6.04
C VAL A 56 2.05 -14.84 -5.92
N ASP A 57 2.50 -14.14 -6.97
CA ASP A 57 3.77 -13.41 -6.97
C ASP A 57 3.65 -12.13 -6.13
N ASP A 58 4.31 -12.13 -4.97
CA ASP A 58 4.30 -11.07 -3.98
C ASP A 58 5.50 -10.12 -4.10
N ASN A 59 6.22 -10.15 -5.23
CA ASN A 59 7.26 -9.16 -5.50
C ASN A 59 6.66 -7.78 -5.80
N ILE A 60 6.55 -6.95 -4.75
CA ILE A 60 5.93 -5.62 -4.84
C ILE A 60 6.67 -4.68 -5.80
N VAL A 61 8.00 -4.78 -5.89
CA VAL A 61 8.79 -3.97 -6.82
C VAL A 61 8.43 -4.35 -8.26
N ALA A 62 8.35 -5.65 -8.56
CA ALA A 62 7.95 -6.13 -9.88
C ALA A 62 6.50 -5.76 -10.21
N HIS A 63 5.58 -5.76 -9.23
CA HIS A 63 4.20 -5.31 -9.42
C HIS A 63 4.09 -3.82 -9.74
N VAL A 64 4.72 -2.95 -8.93
CA VAL A 64 4.70 -1.49 -9.13
C VAL A 64 5.30 -1.10 -10.48
N ASN A 65 6.29 -1.86 -10.94
CA ASN A 65 6.93 -1.65 -12.24
C ASN A 65 6.14 -2.26 -13.42
N GLY A 66 5.04 -2.96 -13.16
CA GLY A 66 4.20 -3.63 -14.15
C GLY A 66 4.74 -4.97 -14.69
N ALA A 67 5.89 -5.45 -14.20
CA ALA A 67 6.54 -6.66 -14.69
C ALA A 67 5.68 -7.93 -14.50
N THR A 68 4.91 -8.00 -13.41
CA THR A 68 4.02 -9.13 -13.09
C THR A 68 2.58 -8.92 -13.55
N CYS A 69 2.30 -7.83 -14.27
CA CYS A 69 0.98 -7.40 -14.75
C CYS A 69 0.86 -7.46 -16.28
N ASN A 70 1.77 -8.16 -16.95
CA ASN A 70 1.79 -8.30 -18.40
C ASN A 70 0.80 -9.39 -18.84
N VAL A 71 -0.10 -9.07 -19.77
CA VAL A 71 -1.07 -10.03 -20.33
C VAL A 71 -0.64 -10.38 -21.76
N PRO A 72 -0.44 -11.67 -22.13
CA PRO A 72 -0.56 -12.87 -21.28
C PRO A 72 0.65 -13.06 -20.33
N GLY A 73 0.45 -13.78 -19.22
CA GLY A 73 1.53 -14.14 -18.28
C GLY A 73 1.55 -13.40 -16.93
N SER A 74 0.46 -12.74 -16.55
CA SER A 74 0.39 -12.00 -15.29
C SER A 74 0.40 -12.97 -14.08
N THR A 75 1.27 -12.69 -13.10
CA THR A 75 1.48 -13.53 -11.90
C THR A 75 1.23 -12.81 -10.59
N SER A 76 1.01 -11.48 -10.64
CA SER A 76 0.89 -10.61 -9.47
C SER A 76 -0.15 -11.08 -8.45
N ALA A 77 0.24 -11.16 -7.18
CA ALA A 77 -0.68 -11.32 -6.04
C ALA A 77 -1.46 -10.03 -5.71
N PHE A 78 -0.96 -8.87 -6.15
CA PHE A 78 -1.52 -7.56 -5.80
C PHE A 78 -2.57 -7.06 -6.81
N ILE A 79 -3.47 -6.21 -6.30
CA ILE A 79 -4.49 -5.48 -7.06
C ILE A 79 -4.19 -3.99 -6.93
N SER A 80 -3.82 -3.34 -8.03
CA SER A 80 -3.49 -1.91 -8.01
C SER A 80 -4.73 -1.04 -7.81
N THR A 81 -4.63 -0.09 -6.88
CA THR A 81 -5.63 0.96 -6.59
C THR A 81 -4.91 2.28 -6.32
N GLY A 82 -5.62 3.40 -6.37
CA GLY A 82 -5.08 4.72 -6.04
C GLY A 82 -5.97 5.46 -5.04
N ALA A 83 -5.37 6.21 -4.13
CA ALA A 83 -6.11 7.00 -3.13
C ALA A 83 -6.61 8.36 -3.69
N ASN A 84 -5.99 8.86 -4.77
CA ASN A 84 -6.32 10.14 -5.37
C ASN A 84 -7.21 9.95 -6.61
N TYR A 85 -8.45 10.43 -6.54
CA TYR A 85 -9.42 10.32 -7.63
C TYR A 85 -8.97 11.03 -8.91
N GLU A 86 -8.41 12.24 -8.81
CA GLU A 86 -7.98 13.00 -9.99
C GLU A 86 -6.83 12.31 -10.72
N GLN A 87 -5.92 11.67 -9.98
CA GLN A 87 -4.86 10.87 -10.59
C GLN A 87 -5.42 9.64 -11.30
N ILE A 88 -6.38 8.94 -10.67
CA ILE A 88 -7.05 7.78 -11.24
C ILE A 88 -7.86 8.14 -12.49
N ARG A 89 -8.51 9.32 -12.49
CA ARG A 89 -9.20 9.86 -13.66
C ARG A 89 -8.24 10.08 -14.82
N ARG A 90 -7.04 10.62 -14.60
CA ARG A 90 -6.02 10.77 -15.66
C ARG A 90 -5.60 9.41 -16.24
N ILE A 91 -5.47 8.38 -15.40
CA ILE A 91 -5.16 7.01 -15.84
C ILE A 91 -6.33 6.42 -16.66
N ALA A 92 -7.57 6.69 -16.26
CA ALA A 92 -8.76 6.28 -17.00
C ALA A 92 -8.84 7.00 -18.37
N ASP A 93 -8.57 8.31 -18.42
CA ASP A 93 -8.53 9.09 -19.65
C ASP A 93 -7.47 8.54 -20.63
N GLN A 94 -6.30 8.10 -20.13
CA GLN A 94 -5.28 7.44 -20.94
C GLN A 94 -5.77 6.08 -21.45
N HIS A 95 -6.43 5.28 -20.60
CA HIS A 95 -7.00 4.00 -20.98
C HIS A 95 -8.07 4.13 -22.07
N LEU A 96 -8.96 5.11 -21.97
CA LEU A 96 -10.01 5.39 -22.95
C LEU A 96 -9.46 5.77 -24.33
N ARG A 97 -8.24 6.34 -24.40
CA ARG A 97 -7.57 6.60 -25.69
C ARG A 97 -7.09 5.31 -26.36
N GLN A 98 -6.86 4.26 -25.58
CA GLN A 98 -6.31 2.98 -26.05
C GLN A 98 -7.34 1.85 -26.11
N ARG A 99 -8.48 2.00 -25.42
CA ARG A 99 -9.54 0.98 -25.26
C ARG A 99 -10.92 1.60 -25.38
N SER A 100 -11.90 0.77 -25.73
CA SER A 100 -13.26 1.24 -26.06
C SER A 100 -14.13 1.58 -24.84
N VAL A 101 -13.91 0.95 -23.68
CA VAL A 101 -14.69 1.15 -22.44
C VAL A 101 -13.78 1.10 -21.22
N THR A 102 -14.02 1.94 -20.23
CA THR A 102 -13.28 1.97 -18.97
C THR A 102 -14.20 2.43 -17.84
N TYR A 103 -14.10 1.75 -16.70
CA TYR A 103 -14.85 2.06 -15.48
C TYR A 103 -13.90 2.50 -14.37
N ILE A 104 -14.36 3.41 -13.52
CA ILE A 104 -13.70 3.78 -12.26
C ILE A 104 -14.56 3.27 -11.11
N TYR A 105 -13.99 2.37 -10.31
CA TYR A 105 -14.65 1.79 -9.14
C TYR A 105 -14.17 2.49 -7.87
N THR A 106 -15.10 2.94 -7.04
CA THR A 106 -14.83 3.40 -5.67
C THR A 106 -14.93 2.20 -4.72
N ILE A 107 -13.86 1.93 -3.98
CA ILE A 107 -13.71 0.75 -3.13
C ILE A 107 -13.46 1.22 -1.70
N ARG A 108 -14.25 0.71 -0.75
CA ARG A 108 -14.00 0.93 0.69
C ARG A 108 -12.77 0.12 1.08
N ALA A 109 -11.70 0.78 1.48
CA ALA A 109 -10.51 0.09 1.94
C ALA A 109 -10.65 -0.35 3.40
N ASP A 110 -10.09 -1.52 3.68
CA ASP A 110 -9.99 -2.15 4.99
C ASP A 110 -8.51 -2.48 5.29
N ASN A 111 -8.27 -3.35 6.28
CA ASN A 111 -6.93 -3.74 6.71
C ASN A 111 -6.15 -4.62 5.72
N THR A 112 -6.71 -4.90 4.53
CA THR A 112 -6.02 -5.60 3.43
C THR A 112 -5.39 -4.65 2.40
N PHE A 113 -5.53 -3.33 2.59
CA PHE A 113 -4.96 -2.32 1.72
C PHE A 113 -3.64 -1.76 2.28
N TYR A 114 -2.60 -1.81 1.47
CA TYR A 114 -1.25 -1.38 1.85
C TYR A 114 -0.74 -0.30 0.88
N SER A 115 0.07 0.62 1.39
CA SER A 115 0.75 1.61 0.54
C SER A 115 1.87 0.92 -0.25
N GLY A 116 1.71 0.86 -1.58
CA GLY A 116 2.72 0.37 -2.51
C GLY A 116 4.05 1.12 -2.37
N PRO A 117 4.07 2.47 -2.49
CA PRO A 117 5.27 3.27 -2.31
C PRO A 117 5.97 3.01 -0.98
N ALA A 118 5.24 3.03 0.14
CA ALA A 118 5.86 2.80 1.46
C ALA A 118 6.42 1.38 1.60
N SER A 119 5.80 0.38 0.98
CA SER A 119 6.32 -1.00 0.95
C SER A 119 7.62 -1.06 0.16
N VAL A 120 7.68 -0.39 -1.00
CA VAL A 120 8.89 -0.31 -1.82
C VAL A 120 10.00 0.41 -1.08
N ASP A 121 9.73 1.57 -0.48
CA ASP A 121 10.72 2.34 0.31
C ASP A 121 11.31 1.47 1.43
N TYR A 122 10.46 0.72 2.14
CA TYR A 122 10.89 -0.23 3.16
C TYR A 122 11.80 -1.32 2.56
N PHE A 123 11.42 -1.95 1.45
CA PHE A 123 12.25 -2.98 0.80
C PHE A 123 13.62 -2.43 0.39
N GLN A 124 13.68 -1.20 -0.11
CA GLN A 124 14.93 -0.57 -0.55
C GLN A 124 15.88 -0.23 0.60
N GLN A 125 15.35 0.11 1.77
CA GLN A 125 16.17 0.37 2.95
C GLN A 125 17.06 -0.85 3.29
N TYR A 126 16.59 -2.07 3.02
CA TYR A 126 17.32 -3.31 3.29
C TYR A 126 18.00 -3.92 2.05
N ASN A 127 17.58 -3.53 0.84
CA ASN A 127 18.14 -4.01 -0.42
C ASN A 127 18.36 -2.87 -1.44
N PRO A 128 19.32 -1.96 -1.18
CA PRO A 128 19.51 -0.74 -1.97
C PRO A 128 20.00 -1.00 -3.41
N LEU A 129 20.49 -2.20 -3.72
CA LEU A 129 20.94 -2.61 -5.05
C LEU A 129 19.82 -3.23 -5.90
N SER A 130 18.62 -3.43 -5.35
CA SER A 130 17.46 -3.89 -6.11
C SER A 130 16.92 -2.74 -6.96
N PRO A 131 16.87 -2.87 -8.29
CA PRO A 131 16.49 -1.75 -9.16
C PRO A 131 15.02 -1.37 -9.00
N LEU A 132 14.75 -0.09 -8.72
CA LEU A 132 13.43 0.53 -8.92
C LEU A 132 13.17 0.80 -10.40
N SER A 133 11.92 0.69 -10.84
CA SER A 133 11.51 1.40 -12.07
C SER A 133 11.26 2.86 -11.73
N ILE A 134 11.58 3.73 -12.70
CA ILE A 134 11.43 5.19 -12.70
C ILE A 134 9.99 5.65 -12.33
N SER A 135 8.98 4.77 -12.40
CA SER A 135 7.58 5.10 -12.08
C SER A 135 7.30 5.35 -10.59
N SER A 136 8.14 4.88 -9.66
CA SER A 136 7.95 5.14 -8.21
C SER A 136 8.21 6.59 -7.81
N LEU A 137 8.89 7.37 -8.65
CA LEU A 137 9.27 8.77 -8.40
C LEU A 137 8.23 9.80 -8.84
N LEU A 138 7.12 9.40 -9.47
CA LEU A 138 6.14 10.31 -10.08
C LEU A 138 4.78 10.35 -9.34
N LEU A 139 4.77 9.96 -8.06
CA LEU A 139 3.56 9.79 -7.26
C LEU A 139 3.50 10.64 -5.98
N GLU A 140 4.31 11.69 -5.88
CA GLU A 140 4.09 12.80 -4.93
C GLU A 140 3.15 13.87 -5.51
#